data_AF-A0A7X7A286-F1
#
_entry.id   AF-A0A7X7A286-F1
#
_cell.length_a   1.000
_cell.length_b   1.000
_cell.length_c   1.000
_cell.angle_alpha   90.00
_cell.angle_beta   90.00
_cell.angle_gamma   90.00
#
_symmetry.space_group_name_H-M   'P 1'
#
loop_
_entity.id
_entity.type
_entity.pdbx_description
1 polymer ?
#
loop_
_entity_poly.entity_id
_entity_poly.type
_entity_poly.pdbx_seq_one_letter_code
_entity_poly.pdbx_strand_id
1 'polypeptide(L)' 'MKILVTGAYGQLGSTIKELSAQFSQWEFFFTDADSLD' A
#
# COMPACT_ATOMS: atom_id res chain seq x y z
N MET A 1 -4.81 -8.15 10.32
CA MET A 1 -5.49 -8.23 9.00
C MET A 1 -4.46 -7.87 7.94
N LYS A 2 -4.42 -8.58 6.81
CA LYS A 2 -3.48 -8.30 5.71
C LYS A 2 -4.19 -7.49 4.63
N ILE A 3 -3.57 -6.40 4.18
CA ILE A 3 -4.15 -5.46 3.20
C ILE A 3 -3.17 -5.35 2.02
N LEU A 4 -3.65 -5.64 0.81
CA LEU A 4 -2.89 -5.44 -0.42
C LEU A 4 -3.38 -4.15 -1.10
N VAL A 5 -2.45 -3.25 -1.39
CA VAL A 5 -2.69 -2.00 -2.09
C VAL A 5 -1.99 -2.09 -3.45
N THR A 6 -2.77 -2.12 -4.52
CA THR A 6 -2.30 -2.05 -5.90
C THR A 6 -2.32 -0.59 -6.37
N GLY A 7 -1.43 -0.20 -7.30
CA GLY A 7 -1.29 1.22 -7.68
C GLY A 7 -0.57 2.05 -6.60
N ALA A 8 0.34 1.42 -5.85
CA ALA A 8 1.04 2.02 -4.72
C ALA A 8 1.86 3.27 -5.08
N TYR A 9 2.23 3.46 -6.34
CA TYR A 9 3.02 4.60 -6.82
C TYR A 9 2.16 5.81 -7.26
N GLY A 10 0.85 5.62 -7.38
CA GLY A 10 -0.08 6.73 -7.59
C GLY A 10 -0.21 7.63 -6.36
N GLN A 11 -0.82 8.82 -6.53
CA GLN A 11 -1.02 9.79 -5.44
C GLN A 11 -1.77 9.18 -4.24
N LEU A 12 -2.80 8.36 -4.51
CA LEU A 12 -3.55 7.66 -3.49
C LEU A 12 -2.71 6.58 -2.80
N GLY A 13 -1.98 5.77 -3.57
CA GLY A 13 -1.11 4.72 -3.04
C GLY A 13 -0.03 5.26 -2.09
N SER A 14 0.61 6.36 -2.48
CA SER A 14 1.60 7.05 -1.65
C SER A 14 0.99 7.58 -0.35
N THR A 15 -0.20 8.18 -0.43
CA THR A 15 -0.92 8.70 0.76
C THR A 15 -1.31 7.57 1.72
N ILE A 16 -1.79 6.43 1.19
CA ILE A 16 -2.12 5.25 2.00
C ILE A 16 -0.85 4.67 2.65
N LYS A 17 0.29 4.70 1.96
CA LYS A 17 1.57 4.23 2.51
C LYS A 17 2.01 5.07 3.70
N GLU A 18 1.88 6.39 3.63
CA GLU A 18 2.16 7.29 4.76
C GLU A 18 1.20 7.05 5.93
N LEU A 19 -0.11 6.90 5.64
CA LEU A 19 -1.13 6.65 6.64
C LEU A 19 -0.97 5.27 7.31
N SER A 20 -0.45 4.28 6.60
CA SER A 20 -0.31 2.90 7.09
C SER A 20 0.53 2.79 8.37
N ALA A 21 1.50 3.69 8.56
CA ALA A 21 2.33 3.76 9.76
C ALA A 21 1.51 4.00 11.05
N GLN A 22 0.32 4.60 10.94
CA GLN A 22 -0.59 4.84 12.07
C GLN A 22 -1.41 3.59 12.45
N PHE A 23 -1.40 2.55 11.62
CA PHE A 23 -2.22 1.34 11.78
C PHE A 23 -1.34 0.09 11.93
N SER A 24 -0.51 0.04 12.97
CA SER A 24 0.42 -1.06 13.25
C SER A 24 -0.23 -2.44 13.47
N GLN A 25 -1.54 -2.47 13.74
CA GLN A 25 -2.33 -3.70 13.86
C GLN A 25 -2.63 -4.39 12.51
N TRP A 26 -2.39 -3.70 11.40
CA TRP A 26 -2.59 -4.21 10.05
C TRP A 26 -1.26 -4.35 9.32
N GLU A 27 -1.16 -5.38 8.49
CA GLU A 27 0.02 -5.67 7.70
C GLU A 27 -0.28 -5.25 6.25
N PHE A 28 0.42 -4.21 5.78
CA PHE A 28 0.21 -3.65 4.46
C PHE A 28 1.24 -4.16 3.45
N PHE A 29 0.75 -4.56 2.29
CA PHE A 29 1.54 -4.92 1.12
C PHE A 29 1.24 -3.93 0.01
N PHE A 30 2.29 -3.33 -0.56
CA PHE A 30 2.17 -2.31 -1.59
C PHE A 30 2.77 -2.85 -2.87
N THR A 31 2.02 -2.80 -3.96
CA THR A 31 2.44 -3.23 -5.30
C THR A 31 1.88 -2.27 -6.35
N ASP A 32 2.52 -2.19 -7.50
CA ASP A 32 2.05 -1.42 -8.65
C ASP A 32 1.99 -2.31 -9.91
N ALA A 33 1.37 -1.82 -10.99
CA ALA A 33 1.24 -2.56 -12.25
C ALA A 33 2.62 -2.94 -12.82
N ASP A 34 3.63 -2.09 -12.61
CA ASP A 34 5.02 -2.32 -13.05
C ASP A 34 5.71 -3.47 -12.28
N SER A 35 5.09 -3.92 -11.19
CA SER A 35 5.58 -5.02 -10.32
C SER A 35 4.70 -6.27 -10.37
N LEU A 36 3.68 -6.27 -11.24
CA LEU A 36 2.96 -7.47 -11.65
C LEU A 36 3.57 -7.96 -12.97
N ASP A 37 4.47 -8.95 -12.89
CA ASP A 37 4.89 -9.76 -14.05
C ASP A 37 3.71 -10.54 -14.65
#